data_AF-A0A6B2G211-F1
#
_entry.id   AF-A0A6B2G211-F1
#
_cell.length_a   1.000
_cell.length_b   1.000
_cell.length_c   1.000
_cell.angle_alpha   90.00
_cell.angle_beta   90.00
_cell.angle_gamma   90.00
#
_symmetry.space_group_name_H-M   'P 1'
#
loop_
_entity.id
_entity.type
_entity.pdbx_description
1 polymer ?
#
loop_
_entity_poly.entity_id
_entity_poly.type
_entity_poly.pdbx_seq_one_letter_code
_entity_poly.pdbx_strand_id
1 'polypeptide(L)'
;EETSSRSKRMFGNLLGTLKKFKLGSETIKQQTIKRQEIEQKHEERASKEYEEVRKQKRELFQLRREKQRDLRQLRRQIWIKELEERAITYFESISSYIFLSCDQAIFYHPAKHNEITLKKLEESKEILLKRKDDYVKIIPEFTAVHLETTETNAKESEVAVERVSSSESSSNEEEGPESHNIAEKISPEVVLETLVD
;
A
#
# COMPACT_ATOMS: atom_id res chain seq x y z
N GLU A 1 -20.58 69.94 -60.42
CA GLU A 1 -20.88 68.49 -60.49
C GLU A 1 -19.78 67.60 -59.90
N GLU A 2 -18.50 67.96 -60.04
CA GLU A 2 -17.36 67.17 -59.54
C GLU A 2 -17.36 66.92 -58.01
N THR A 3 -17.80 67.89 -57.21
CA THR A 3 -17.89 67.77 -55.75
C THR A 3 -18.90 66.70 -55.31
N SER A 4 -20.04 66.60 -56.02
CA SER A 4 -21.08 65.61 -55.73
C SER A 4 -20.65 64.18 -56.07
N SER A 5 -19.93 64.00 -57.19
CA SER A 5 -19.35 62.71 -57.58
C SER A 5 -18.32 62.22 -56.55
N ARG A 6 -17.46 63.12 -56.06
CA ARG A 6 -16.51 62.83 -54.99
C ARG A 6 -17.22 62.46 -53.69
N SER A 7 -18.24 63.19 -53.27
CA SER A 7 -19.02 62.90 -52.06
C SER A 7 -19.70 61.53 -52.12
N LYS A 8 -20.29 61.17 -53.26
CA LYS A 8 -20.89 59.84 -53.50
C LYS A 8 -19.86 58.72 -53.39
N ARG A 9 -18.67 58.94 -53.97
CA ARG A 9 -17.58 57.97 -53.92
C ARG A 9 -17.01 57.82 -52.50
N MET A 10 -16.84 58.92 -51.77
CA MET A 10 -16.42 58.92 -50.37
C MET A 10 -17.44 58.19 -49.48
N PHE A 11 -18.73 58.45 -49.66
CA PHE A 11 -19.81 57.80 -48.91
C PHE A 11 -19.92 56.31 -49.24
N GLY A 12 -19.77 55.92 -50.51
CA GLY A 12 -19.73 54.52 -50.93
C GLY A 12 -18.56 53.75 -50.33
N ASN A 13 -17.37 54.36 -50.26
CA ASN A 13 -16.21 53.77 -49.60
C ASN A 13 -16.47 53.58 -48.10
N LEU A 14 -17.05 54.57 -47.42
CA LEU A 14 -17.39 54.49 -45.99
C LEU A 14 -18.45 53.43 -45.69
N LEU A 15 -19.51 53.34 -46.51
CA LEU A 15 -20.52 52.29 -46.36
C LEU A 15 -19.92 50.90 -46.60
N GLY A 16 -18.99 50.79 -47.56
CA GLY A 16 -18.27 49.56 -47.87
C GLY A 16 -17.39 49.10 -46.71
N THR A 17 -16.65 50.00 -46.07
CA THR A 17 -15.83 49.68 -44.90
C THR A 17 -16.69 49.35 -43.69
N LEU A 18 -17.79 50.06 -43.43
CA LEU A 18 -18.73 49.73 -42.34
C LEU A 18 -19.33 48.33 -42.51
N LYS A 19 -19.75 47.96 -43.72
CA LYS A 19 -20.27 46.62 -44.03
C LYS A 19 -19.21 45.53 -43.80
N LYS A 20 -17.97 45.77 -44.23
CA LYS A 20 -16.84 44.87 -43.98
C LYS A 20 -16.52 44.74 -42.49
N PHE A 21 -16.59 45.83 -41.73
CA PHE A 21 -16.35 45.84 -40.29
C PHE A 21 -17.42 45.04 -39.53
N LYS A 22 -18.69 45.18 -39.93
CA LYS A 22 -19.81 44.41 -39.36
C LYS A 22 -19.63 42.91 -39.60
N LEU A 23 -19.39 42.49 -40.84
CA LEU A 23 -19.13 41.08 -41.17
C LEU A 23 -17.86 40.55 -40.48
N GLY A 24 -16.79 41.36 -40.42
CA GLY A 24 -15.57 41.03 -39.68
C GLY A 24 -15.85 40.78 -38.21
N SER A 25 -16.66 41.62 -37.58
CA SER A 25 -17.02 41.45 -36.17
C SER A 25 -17.86 40.19 -35.92
N GLU A 26 -18.77 39.83 -36.83
CA GLU A 26 -19.60 38.63 -36.71
C GLU A 26 -18.78 37.35 -36.94
N THR A 27 -17.87 37.35 -37.93
CA THR A 27 -16.97 36.22 -38.19
C THR A 27 -15.97 36.00 -37.06
N ILE A 28 -15.41 37.08 -36.48
CA ILE A 28 -14.54 37.01 -35.30
C ILE A 28 -15.33 36.41 -34.12
N LYS A 29 -16.54 36.89 -33.84
CA LYS A 29 -17.40 36.34 -32.78
C LYS A 29 -17.70 34.85 -32.98
N GLN A 30 -17.97 34.42 -34.20
CA GLN A 30 -18.21 33.00 -34.49
C GLN A 30 -16.93 32.15 -34.31
N GLN A 31 -15.76 32.67 -34.68
CA GLN A 31 -14.49 31.98 -34.46
C GLN A 31 -14.14 31.90 -32.97
N THR A 32 -14.40 32.95 -32.19
CA THR A 32 -14.16 32.94 -30.74
C THR A 32 -15.08 31.93 -30.04
N ILE A 33 -16.36 31.86 -30.41
CA ILE A 33 -17.29 30.87 -29.85
C ILE A 33 -16.80 29.44 -30.17
N LYS A 34 -16.41 29.17 -31.42
CA LYS A 34 -15.87 27.86 -31.80
C LYS A 34 -14.58 27.50 -31.06
N ARG A 35 -13.68 28.46 -30.83
CA ARG A 35 -12.47 28.25 -30.03
C ARG A 35 -12.80 27.94 -28.58
N GLN A 36 -13.71 28.69 -27.97
CA GLN A 36 -14.18 28.44 -26.61
C GLN A 36 -14.83 27.06 -26.46
N GLU A 37 -15.65 26.62 -27.42
CA GLU A 37 -16.22 25.27 -27.42
C GLU A 37 -15.15 24.17 -27.53
N ILE A 38 -14.08 24.41 -28.29
CA ILE A 38 -12.96 23.47 -28.42
C ILE A 38 -12.14 23.44 -27.12
N GLU A 39 -11.84 24.59 -26.54
CA GLU A 39 -11.13 24.72 -25.27
C GLU A 39 -11.90 24.06 -24.12
N GLN A 40 -13.21 24.31 -24.01
CA GLN A 40 -14.07 23.65 -23.02
C GLN A 40 -14.05 22.13 -23.18
N LYS A 41 -14.17 21.62 -24.41
CA LYS A 41 -14.08 20.17 -24.66
C LYS A 41 -12.69 19.60 -24.33
N HIS A 42 -11.64 20.38 -24.52
CA HIS A 42 -10.29 19.97 -24.18
C HIS A 42 -10.09 19.93 -22.66
N GLU A 43 -10.58 20.95 -21.95
CA GLU A 43 -10.53 21.04 -20.49
C GLU A 43 -11.35 19.92 -19.83
N GLU A 44 -12.56 19.64 -20.34
CA GLU A 44 -13.38 18.51 -19.87
C GLU A 44 -12.68 17.16 -20.04
N ARG A 45 -11.93 16.96 -21.14
CA ARG A 45 -11.17 15.72 -21.36
C ARG A 45 -9.98 15.63 -20.41
N ALA A 46 -9.18 16.70 -20.31
CA ALA A 46 -8.04 16.75 -19.41
C ALA A 46 -8.46 16.53 -17.94
N SER A 47 -9.58 17.12 -17.52
CA SER A 47 -10.15 16.93 -16.18
C SER A 47 -10.56 15.47 -15.93
N LYS A 48 -11.24 14.83 -16.89
CA LYS A 48 -11.62 13.41 -16.78
C LYS A 48 -10.40 12.50 -16.70
N GLU A 49 -9.40 12.70 -17.56
CA GLU A 49 -8.15 11.93 -17.54
C GLU A 49 -7.42 12.09 -16.20
N TYR A 50 -7.34 13.32 -15.68
CA TYR A 50 -6.75 13.58 -14.37
C TYR A 50 -7.50 12.87 -13.24
N GLU A 51 -8.83 12.90 -13.25
CA GLU A 51 -9.66 12.20 -12.27
C GLU A 51 -9.49 10.68 -12.35
N GLU A 52 -9.43 10.12 -13.56
CA GLU A 52 -9.22 8.69 -13.79
C GLU A 52 -7.85 8.25 -13.27
N VAL A 53 -6.79 8.97 -13.60
CA VAL A 53 -5.44 8.70 -13.08
C VAL A 53 -5.42 8.80 -11.55
N ARG A 54 -6.10 9.81 -10.97
CA ARG A 54 -6.20 9.95 -9.51
C ARG A 54 -7.00 8.83 -8.86
N LYS A 55 -8.03 8.30 -9.51
CA LYS A 55 -8.79 7.12 -9.04
C LYS A 55 -7.91 5.87 -9.10
N GLN A 56 -7.27 5.60 -10.24
CA GLN A 56 -6.37 4.46 -10.41
C GLN A 56 -5.22 4.46 -9.41
N LYS A 57 -4.59 5.62 -9.16
CA LYS A 57 -3.55 5.75 -8.13
C LYS A 57 -4.08 5.37 -6.75
N ARG A 58 -5.26 5.89 -6.36
CA ARG A 58 -5.88 5.56 -5.07
C ARG A 58 -6.20 4.08 -4.94
N GLU A 59 -6.76 3.48 -5.99
CA GLU A 59 -7.07 2.05 -6.03
C GLU A 59 -5.80 1.19 -5.91
N LEU A 60 -4.72 1.56 -6.61
CA LEU A 60 -3.43 0.87 -6.51
C LEU A 60 -2.83 0.95 -5.10
N PHE A 61 -2.91 2.10 -4.44
CA PHE A 61 -2.45 2.25 -3.06
C PHE A 61 -3.29 1.41 -2.09
N GLN A 62 -4.61 1.38 -2.26
CA GLN A 62 -5.50 0.56 -1.44
C GLN A 62 -5.20 -0.93 -1.62
N LEU A 63 -5.10 -1.39 -2.87
CA LEU A 63 -4.78 -2.78 -3.20
C LEU A 63 -3.41 -3.19 -2.63
N ARG A 64 -2.39 -2.34 -2.78
CA ARG A 64 -1.07 -2.58 -2.17
C ARG A 64 -1.18 -2.74 -0.65
N ARG A 65 -1.95 -1.87 0.00
CA ARG A 65 -2.12 -1.88 1.46
C ARG A 65 -2.85 -3.14 1.93
N GLU A 66 -3.87 -3.57 1.21
CA GLU A 66 -4.57 -4.83 1.44
C GLU A 66 -3.61 -6.01 1.30
N LYS A 67 -2.87 -6.10 0.19
CA LYS A 67 -1.90 -7.17 -0.01
C LYS A 67 -0.81 -7.21 1.06
N GLN A 68 -0.35 -6.05 1.52
CA GLN A 68 0.62 -5.99 2.62
C GLN A 68 0.01 -6.46 3.95
N ARG A 69 -1.26 -6.15 4.24
CA ARG A 69 -1.96 -6.69 5.42
C ARG A 69 -2.10 -8.19 5.32
N ASP A 70 -2.53 -8.71 4.18
CA ASP A 70 -2.67 -10.14 3.94
C ASP A 70 -1.33 -10.87 4.15
N LEU A 71 -0.23 -10.33 3.60
CA LEU A 71 1.10 -10.89 3.78
C LEU A 71 1.55 -10.88 5.24
N ARG A 72 1.27 -9.81 5.99
CA ARG A 72 1.59 -9.76 7.43
C ARG A 72 0.80 -10.79 8.22
N GLN A 73 -0.49 -10.94 7.93
CA GLN A 73 -1.33 -11.96 8.56
C GLN A 73 -0.82 -13.37 8.26
N LEU A 74 -0.46 -13.64 7.00
CA LEU A 74 0.05 -14.96 6.60
C LEU A 74 1.39 -15.27 7.27
N ARG A 75 2.33 -14.31 7.29
CA ARG A 75 3.61 -14.47 8.02
C ARG A 75 3.40 -14.75 9.50
N ARG A 76 2.43 -14.08 10.14
CA ARG A 76 2.07 -14.34 11.54
C ARG A 76 1.57 -15.77 11.73
N GLN A 77 0.67 -16.24 10.87
CA GLN A 77 0.15 -17.60 10.96
C GLN A 77 1.25 -18.65 10.80
N ILE A 78 2.16 -18.44 9.84
CA ILE A 78 3.33 -19.31 9.65
C ILE A 78 4.20 -19.32 10.91
N TRP A 79 4.53 -18.15 11.47
CA TRP A 79 5.34 -18.05 12.68
C TRP A 79 4.71 -18.78 13.88
N ILE A 80 3.39 -18.63 14.07
CA ILE A 80 2.66 -19.36 15.12
C ILE A 80 2.78 -20.88 14.91
N LYS A 81 2.62 -21.35 13.67
CA LYS A 81 2.73 -22.78 13.33
C LYS A 81 4.14 -23.31 13.56
N GLU A 82 5.17 -22.57 13.20
CA GLU A 82 6.56 -22.95 13.47
C GLU A 82 6.84 -23.06 14.98
N LEU A 83 6.29 -22.15 15.78
CA LEU A 83 6.41 -22.22 17.24
C LEU A 83 5.66 -23.42 17.82
N GLU A 84 4.45 -23.71 17.32
CA GLU A 84 3.69 -24.90 17.70
C GLU A 84 4.47 -26.18 17.38
N GLU A 85 5.04 -26.29 16.18
CA GLU A 85 5.87 -27.43 15.75
C GLU A 85 7.12 -27.60 16.63
N ARG A 86 7.83 -26.50 16.93
CA ARG A 86 8.98 -26.53 17.86
C ARG A 86 8.57 -26.97 19.26
N ALA A 87 7.42 -26.53 19.75
CA ALA A 87 6.91 -26.96 21.06
C ALA A 87 6.55 -28.46 21.03
N ILE A 88 5.86 -28.93 19.98
CA ILE A 88 5.49 -30.34 19.81
C ILE A 88 6.74 -31.23 19.81
N THR A 89 7.73 -30.90 18.98
CA THR A 89 8.99 -31.66 18.88
C THR A 89 9.77 -31.66 20.20
N TYR A 90 9.81 -30.54 20.91
CA TYR A 90 10.39 -30.46 22.25
C TYR A 90 9.69 -31.41 23.23
N PHE A 91 8.37 -31.39 23.33
CA PHE A 91 7.62 -32.29 24.23
C PHE A 91 7.75 -33.77 23.83
N GLU A 92 7.80 -34.07 22.54
CA GLU A 92 8.05 -35.43 22.04
C GLU A 92 9.43 -35.94 22.46
N SER A 93 10.46 -35.09 22.37
CA SER A 93 11.82 -35.45 22.78
C SER A 93 11.95 -35.75 24.28
N ILE A 94 11.12 -35.12 25.12
CA ILE A 94 11.15 -35.27 26.58
C ILE A 94 10.16 -36.34 27.08
N SER A 95 9.25 -36.82 26.23
CA SER A 95 8.24 -37.82 26.58
C SER A 95 8.81 -39.17 27.09
N SER A 96 10.08 -39.47 26.78
CA SER A 96 10.81 -40.65 27.26
C SER A 96 11.40 -40.48 28.67
N TYR A 97 11.31 -39.29 29.25
CA TYR A 97 11.89 -38.96 30.55
C TYR A 97 10.81 -38.91 31.65
N ILE A 98 11.21 -39.30 32.85
CA ILE A 98 10.39 -39.23 34.06
C ILE A 98 10.55 -37.83 34.66
N PHE A 99 9.44 -37.14 34.85
CA PHE A 99 9.38 -35.86 35.55
C PHE A 99 9.50 -36.07 37.07
N LEU A 100 10.47 -35.40 37.69
CA LEU A 100 10.66 -35.46 39.14
C LEU A 100 9.85 -34.35 39.81
N SER A 101 9.24 -34.66 40.96
CA SER A 101 8.55 -33.72 41.84
C SER A 101 9.57 -32.92 42.67
N CYS A 102 10.34 -32.07 42.00
CA CYS A 102 11.24 -31.10 42.62
C CYS A 102 10.80 -29.68 42.24
N ASP A 103 11.30 -28.68 42.99
CA ASP A 103 11.03 -27.26 42.73
C ASP A 103 11.52 -26.83 41.34
N GLN A 104 12.54 -27.54 40.82
CA GLN A 104 13.02 -27.42 39.45
C GLN A 104 12.53 -28.59 38.59
N ALA A 105 12.25 -28.29 37.33
CA ALA A 105 11.84 -29.28 36.33
C ALA A 105 13.04 -30.15 35.90
N ILE A 106 13.34 -31.17 36.70
CA ILE A 106 14.40 -32.15 36.43
C ILE A 106 13.79 -33.40 35.80
N PHE A 107 14.43 -33.86 34.72
CA PHE A 107 14.04 -35.05 33.97
C PHE A 107 15.02 -36.18 34.22
N TYR A 108 14.49 -37.38 34.47
CA TYR A 108 15.28 -38.57 34.75
C TYR A 108 14.99 -39.68 33.74
N HIS A 109 16.02 -40.29 33.18
CA HIS A 109 15.89 -41.45 32.29
C HIS A 109 16.74 -42.61 32.84
N PRO A 110 16.12 -43.68 33.39
CA PRO A 110 16.86 -44.82 33.92
C PRO A 110 17.42 -45.70 32.80
N ALA A 111 18.60 -46.29 33.02
CA ALA A 111 19.20 -47.23 32.05
C ALA A 111 18.40 -48.54 31.88
N LYS A 112 17.69 -48.98 32.94
CA LYS A 112 16.74 -50.10 32.91
C LYS A 112 15.52 -49.73 33.73
N HIS A 113 14.34 -49.96 33.18
CA HIS A 113 13.08 -49.68 33.87
C HIS A 113 12.70 -50.80 34.84
N ASN A 114 12.31 -50.41 36.05
CA ASN A 114 11.59 -51.24 37.03
C ASN A 114 10.10 -50.88 36.99
N GLU A 115 9.21 -51.72 37.54
CA GLU A 115 7.76 -51.49 37.56
C GLU A 115 7.37 -50.12 38.15
N ILE A 116 8.05 -49.67 39.20
CA ILE A 116 7.84 -48.35 39.81
C ILE A 116 8.18 -47.22 38.84
N THR A 117 9.28 -47.36 38.11
CA THR A 117 9.72 -46.34 37.15
C THR A 117 8.84 -46.30 35.90
N LEU A 118 8.23 -47.43 35.52
CA LEU A 118 7.26 -47.47 34.42
C LEU A 118 5.98 -46.72 34.80
N LYS A 119 5.44 -46.96 36.01
CA LYS A 119 4.29 -46.20 36.53
C LYS A 119 4.56 -44.69 36.56
N LYS A 120 5.73 -44.28 37.07
CA LYS A 120 6.14 -42.87 37.08
C LYS A 120 6.34 -42.29 35.67
N LEU A 121 6.75 -43.09 34.70
CA LEU A 121 6.86 -42.67 33.30
C LEU A 121 5.48 -42.38 32.70
N GLU A 122 4.49 -43.22 32.99
CA GLU A 122 3.10 -43.01 32.55
C GLU A 122 2.51 -41.75 33.17
N GLU A 123 2.66 -41.55 34.49
CA GLU A 123 2.26 -40.32 35.18
C GLU A 123 2.93 -39.07 34.59
N SER A 124 4.25 -39.15 34.32
CA SER A 124 5.02 -38.08 33.68
C SER A 124 4.47 -37.73 32.30
N LYS A 125 4.15 -38.74 31.47
CA LYS A 125 3.59 -38.54 30.13
C LYS A 125 2.23 -37.85 30.18
N GLU A 126 1.37 -38.19 31.13
CA GLU A 126 0.08 -37.52 31.30
C GLU A 126 0.24 -36.03 31.68
N ILE A 127 1.18 -35.72 32.57
CA ILE A 127 1.48 -34.34 32.96
C ILE A 127 2.05 -33.56 31.77
N LEU A 128 2.98 -34.14 31.03
CA LEU A 128 3.58 -33.52 29.84
C LEU A 128 2.56 -33.30 28.73
N LEU A 129 1.60 -34.22 28.55
CA LEU A 129 0.52 -34.05 27.58
C LEU A 129 -0.36 -32.84 27.93
N LYS A 130 -0.77 -32.71 29.20
CA LYS A 130 -1.54 -31.53 29.65
C LYS A 130 -0.74 -30.24 29.46
N ARG A 131 0.55 -30.23 29.82
CA ARG A 131 1.42 -29.06 29.60
C ARG A 131 1.59 -28.73 28.13
N LYS A 132 1.71 -29.73 27.26
CA LYS A 132 1.77 -29.55 25.79
C LYS A 132 0.50 -28.86 25.30
N ASP A 133 -0.67 -29.35 25.69
CA ASP A 133 -1.96 -28.79 25.29
C ASP A 133 -2.13 -27.35 25.78
N ASP A 134 -1.73 -27.07 27.01
CA ASP A 134 -1.81 -25.71 27.57
C ASP A 134 -0.82 -24.76 26.89
N TYR A 135 0.41 -25.22 26.60
CA TYR A 135 1.41 -24.42 25.91
C TYR A 135 0.96 -24.04 24.48
N VAL A 136 0.39 -24.98 23.73
CA VAL A 136 -0.16 -24.73 22.38
C VAL A 136 -1.28 -23.70 22.41
N LYS A 137 -2.12 -23.65 23.46
CA LYS A 137 -3.16 -22.62 23.62
C LYS A 137 -2.58 -21.23 23.88
N ILE A 138 -1.46 -21.12 24.60
CA ILE A 138 -0.85 -19.84 25.00
C ILE A 138 -0.06 -19.18 23.85
N ILE A 139 0.57 -19.96 22.96
CA ILE A 139 1.34 -19.44 21.80
C ILE A 139 0.58 -18.37 20.99
N PRO A 140 -0.67 -18.58 20.54
CA PRO A 140 -1.40 -17.59 19.77
C PRO A 140 -1.74 -16.32 20.58
N GLU A 141 -1.95 -16.44 21.89
CA GLU A 141 -2.23 -15.28 22.77
C GLU A 141 -0.99 -14.41 22.96
N PHE A 142 0.16 -15.02 23.27
CA PHE A 142 1.43 -14.32 23.45
C PHE A 142 1.87 -13.59 22.17
N THR A 143 1.72 -14.23 21.01
CA THR A 143 2.06 -13.63 19.73
C THR A 143 1.13 -12.47 19.35
N ALA A 144 -0.13 -12.47 19.81
CA ALA A 144 -1.04 -11.34 19.60
C ALA A 144 -0.57 -10.08 20.32
N VAL A 145 -0.21 -10.19 21.60
CA VAL A 145 0.21 -9.06 22.44
C VAL A 145 1.49 -8.40 21.92
N HIS A 146 2.49 -9.19 21.53
CA HIS A 146 3.74 -8.65 20.99
C HIS A 146 3.53 -7.90 19.66
N LEU A 147 2.58 -8.34 18.83
CA LEU A 147 2.34 -7.72 17.53
C LEU A 147 1.53 -6.43 17.63
N GLU A 148 0.58 -6.31 18.55
CA GLU A 148 -0.17 -5.07 18.77
C GLU A 148 0.77 -3.89 19.05
N THR A 149 1.83 -4.12 19.84
CA THR A 149 2.86 -3.11 20.13
C THR A 149 3.71 -2.73 18.91
N THR A 150 3.94 -3.66 17.98
CA THR A 150 4.68 -3.36 16.74
C THR A 150 3.79 -2.68 15.70
N GLU A 151 2.50 -3.03 15.64
CA GLU A 151 1.55 -2.42 14.71
C GLU A 151 1.22 -0.98 15.08
N THR A 152 1.14 -0.62 16.36
CA THR A 152 0.98 0.77 16.79
C THR A 152 2.15 1.62 16.32
N ASN A 153 3.38 1.12 16.51
CA ASN A 153 4.60 1.80 16.06
C ASN A 153 4.69 1.89 14.53
N ALA A 154 4.29 0.83 13.80
CA ALA A 154 4.30 0.83 12.34
C ALA A 154 3.24 1.78 11.75
N LYS A 155 2.03 1.84 12.33
CA LYS A 155 0.97 2.77 11.91
C LYS A 155 1.40 4.23 12.09
N GLU A 156 2.13 4.56 13.15
CA GLU A 156 2.71 5.90 13.36
C GLU A 156 3.73 6.26 12.28
N SER A 157 4.57 5.30 11.86
CA SER A 157 5.54 5.51 10.78
C SER A 157 4.90 5.65 9.39
N GLU A 158 3.84 4.88 9.07
CA GLU A 158 3.14 4.97 7.78
C GLU A 158 2.37 6.31 7.63
N VAL A 159 1.78 6.82 8.72
CA VAL A 159 1.08 8.12 8.73
C VAL A 159 2.08 9.28 8.52
N ALA A 160 3.32 9.14 8.97
CA ALA A 160 4.37 10.13 8.72
C ALA A 160 4.76 10.17 7.23
N VAL A 161 4.87 9.01 6.57
CA VAL A 161 5.23 8.92 5.13
C VAL A 161 4.09 9.44 4.23
N GLU A 162 2.83 9.21 4.60
CA GLU A 162 1.66 9.71 3.85
C GLU A 162 1.53 11.25 3.90
N ARG A 163 1.92 11.87 5.02
CA ARG A 163 1.98 13.34 5.16
C ARG A 163 3.06 13.97 4.28
N VAL A 164 4.19 13.30 4.08
CA VAL A 164 5.29 13.79 3.23
C VAL A 164 4.92 13.69 1.74
N SER A 165 4.29 12.58 1.32
CA SER A 165 3.84 12.40 -0.07
C SER A 165 2.68 13.34 -0.47
N SER A 166 1.81 13.69 0.47
CA SER A 166 0.73 14.66 0.22
C SER A 166 1.22 16.11 0.14
N SER A 167 2.31 16.46 0.85
CA SER A 167 2.93 17.79 0.71
C SER A 167 3.66 18.00 -0.62
N GLU A 168 4.25 16.96 -1.21
CA GLU A 168 4.93 17.04 -2.52
C GLU A 168 3.96 17.19 -3.71
N SER A 169 2.66 16.99 -3.47
CA SER A 169 1.61 17.12 -4.50
C SER A 169 1.07 18.55 -4.66
N SER A 170 1.53 19.51 -3.85
CA SER A 170 1.05 20.90 -3.83
C SER A 170 1.98 21.89 -4.54
N SER A 171 3.14 21.45 -5.04
CA SER A 171 4.09 22.30 -5.75
C SER A 171 4.51 21.61 -7.05
N ASN A 172 3.82 21.93 -8.15
CA ASN A 172 4.40 21.99 -9.49
C ASN A 172 3.40 22.71 -10.40
N GLU A 173 3.57 24.03 -10.48
CA GLU A 173 3.17 24.81 -11.65
C GLU A 173 4.12 24.45 -12.80
N GLU A 174 3.53 24.27 -13.99
CA GLU A 174 4.12 24.31 -15.33
C GLU A 174 5.57 23.82 -15.52
N GLU A 175 5.75 22.57 -15.99
CA GLU A 175 6.78 22.28 -16.99
C GLU A 175 6.27 21.25 -18.02
N GLY A 176 6.65 21.47 -19.28
CA GLY A 176 6.18 20.74 -20.45
C GLY A 176 6.62 19.27 -20.52
N PRO A 177 6.23 18.54 -21.58
CA PRO A 177 6.36 17.09 -21.62
C PRO A 177 7.80 16.67 -21.97
N GLU A 178 8.65 16.51 -20.96
CA GLU A 178 9.86 15.68 -21.07
C GLU A 178 9.60 14.31 -20.45
N SER A 179 9.43 13.32 -21.34
CA SER A 179 9.33 11.91 -20.99
C SER A 179 10.68 11.40 -20.49
N HIS A 180 10.93 11.46 -19.19
CA HIS A 180 12.00 10.69 -18.57
C HIS A 180 11.51 9.27 -18.23
N ASN A 181 11.93 8.31 -19.06
CA ASN A 181 11.83 6.88 -18.77
C ASN A 181 12.60 6.54 -17.49
N ILE A 182 11.90 6.40 -16.37
CA ILE A 182 12.41 5.72 -15.17
C ILE A 182 11.89 4.29 -15.22
N ALA A 183 12.38 3.54 -16.20
CA ALA A 183 12.14 2.12 -16.34
C ALA A 183 13.47 1.41 -16.59
N GLU A 184 14.48 1.71 -15.76
CA GLU A 184 15.69 0.91 -15.68
C GLU A 184 16.39 1.19 -14.35
N LYS A 185 16.79 0.10 -13.66
CA LYS A 185 17.53 0.03 -12.39
C LYS A 185 16.71 0.01 -11.09
N ILE A 186 16.02 -1.09 -10.87
CA ILE A 186 15.99 -1.70 -9.53
C ILE A 186 16.44 -3.15 -9.70
N SER A 187 17.74 -3.40 -9.49
CA SER A 187 18.30 -4.76 -9.44
C SER A 187 17.87 -5.44 -8.13
N PRO A 188 17.42 -6.70 -8.16
CA PRO A 188 16.84 -7.39 -7.00
C PRO A 188 17.89 -8.07 -6.10
N GLU A 189 18.86 -7.32 -5.54
CA GLU A 189 19.98 -7.96 -4.80
C GLU A 189 20.35 -7.34 -3.44
N VAL A 190 19.47 -6.59 -2.77
CA VAL A 190 19.81 -5.97 -1.46
C VAL A 190 18.82 -6.32 -0.33
N VAL A 191 18.19 -7.50 -0.35
CA VAL A 191 17.23 -7.90 0.72
C VAL A 191 17.74 -9.07 1.60
N LEU A 192 19.03 -9.40 1.57
CA LEU A 192 19.56 -10.51 2.37
C LEU A 192 20.62 -10.15 3.43
N GLU A 193 20.83 -8.87 3.76
CA GLU A 193 21.89 -8.47 4.72
C GLU A 193 21.40 -7.85 6.04
N THR A 194 20.10 -7.85 6.36
CA THR A 194 19.63 -7.27 7.65
C THR A 194 19.04 -8.28 8.63
N LEU A 195 19.50 -9.54 8.61
CA LEU A 195 18.99 -10.59 9.51
C LEU A 195 20.08 -11.50 10.10
N VAL A 196 21.31 -11.01 10.16
CA VAL A 196 22.36 -11.58 11.02
C VAL A 196 23.09 -10.40 11.67
N ASP A 197 22.64 -10.01 12.85
CA ASP A 197 23.43 -9.49 13.98
C ASP A 197 22.54 -9.48 15.24
#